data_AF-A0A838I019-F1
#
_entry.id   AF-A0A838I019-F1
#
_cell.length_a   1.000
_cell.length_b   1.000
_cell.length_c   1.000
_cell.angle_alpha   90.00
_cell.angle_beta   90.00
_cell.angle_gamma   90.00
#
_symmetry.space_group_name_H-M   'P 1'
#
loop_
_entity.id
_entity.type
_entity.pdbx_description
1 polymer ?
#
loop_
_entity_poly.entity_id
_entity_poly.type
_entity_poly.pdbx_seq_one_letter_code
_entity_poly.pdbx_strand_id
1 'polypeptide(L)'
;MGQSPIDSPAATDRSEGFGERLLGTMIERAHEMPPQLIAPLVAEVISAMGGSDVTVFLQDYEQRALVPLPGRGLVVGQPEPINGSDAGRAFLGDATVERAVDAGVRLFVPLLDGSDRVGVLAFAMARLDENDRRLARRFAGLLADVLVTKGTYTDRFFQARRQQPMSLSAEMQWSLLPPLMMTTPQVAVAGILEPAYDVAGDSFDYALNDDVLHLAIIDAMGHGLEAAVMATVAVAAYRHARRADVDLPDIYAAMDQAIAGQFDEDRFVTAQMARLDVTNGRLQWVNAGHPQPLLIRGGKVVRALRSATTLPVGIGGDTPHVSEESLQPGDRVLFFTDGIIEEHSQGGGEEFGIERLVAELERAERQDDAVQVIVRRLSHALMCERGGATSDDATLFLLEWRDEDADHLTKIDKPSTG
;
A
#
# COMPACT_ATOMS: atom_id res chain seq x y z
N MET A 1 25.12 -8.03 -61.71
CA MET A 1 25.06 -7.16 -60.51
C MET A 1 23.64 -6.65 -60.40
N GLY A 2 22.78 -7.36 -59.68
CA GLY A 2 21.43 -6.90 -59.35
C GLY A 2 21.43 -6.53 -57.87
N GLN A 3 21.36 -5.24 -57.56
CA GLN A 3 21.17 -4.77 -56.19
C GLN A 3 19.69 -4.99 -55.82
N SER A 4 19.47 -5.76 -54.76
CA SER A 4 18.16 -5.85 -54.09
C SER A 4 17.86 -4.50 -53.43
N PRO A 5 16.59 -4.03 -53.43
CA PRO A 5 16.21 -2.91 -52.61
C PRO A 5 16.28 -3.34 -51.14
N ILE A 6 16.99 -2.57 -50.35
CA ILE A 6 17.03 -2.67 -48.89
C ILE A 6 15.64 -2.24 -48.40
N ASP A 7 14.92 -3.15 -47.74
CA ASP A 7 13.67 -2.84 -47.04
C ASP A 7 13.93 -1.70 -46.04
N SER A 8 13.21 -0.60 -46.24
CA SER A 8 13.14 0.49 -45.27
C SER A 8 12.29 0.00 -44.09
N PRO A 9 12.70 0.22 -42.82
CA PRO A 9 11.90 -0.19 -41.69
C PRO A 9 10.53 0.50 -41.77
N ALA A 10 9.48 -0.30 -41.86
CA ALA A 10 8.11 0.18 -41.95
C ALA A 10 7.83 1.18 -40.83
N ALA A 11 7.30 2.35 -41.19
CA ALA A 11 6.93 3.38 -40.22
C ALA A 11 5.89 2.81 -39.23
N THR A 12 6.22 2.82 -37.94
CA THR A 12 5.33 2.37 -36.86
C THR A 12 4.08 3.28 -36.79
N ASP A 13 2.89 2.73 -37.00
CA ASP A 13 1.62 3.46 -36.83
C ASP A 13 1.37 3.73 -35.35
N ARG A 14 1.27 5.02 -34.97
CA ARG A 14 1.10 5.51 -33.59
C ARG A 14 -0.20 6.31 -33.41
N SER A 15 -1.15 6.16 -34.32
CA SER A 15 -2.45 6.84 -34.26
C SER A 15 -3.28 6.43 -33.03
N GLU A 16 -4.28 7.24 -32.65
CA GLU A 16 -5.20 6.88 -31.55
C GLU A 16 -5.89 5.53 -31.77
N GLY A 17 -6.23 5.20 -33.03
CA GLY A 17 -6.75 3.89 -33.41
C GLY A 17 -5.75 2.75 -33.24
N PHE A 18 -4.43 2.99 -33.34
CA PHE A 18 -3.42 1.99 -32.99
C PHE A 18 -3.42 1.70 -31.49
N GLY A 19 -3.40 2.76 -30.67
CA GLY A 19 -3.42 2.61 -29.21
C GLY A 19 -4.66 1.88 -28.70
N GLU A 20 -5.83 2.18 -29.26
CA GLU A 20 -7.08 1.49 -28.94
C GLU A 20 -7.02 -0.01 -29.27
N ARG A 21 -6.55 -0.38 -30.46
CA ARG A 21 -6.38 -1.79 -30.85
C ARG A 21 -5.39 -2.52 -29.95
N LEU A 22 -4.29 -1.86 -29.59
CA LEU A 22 -3.25 -2.43 -28.74
C LEU A 22 -3.76 -2.70 -27.31
N LEU A 23 -4.40 -1.71 -26.69
CA LEU A 23 -4.99 -1.85 -25.35
C LEU A 23 -6.17 -2.84 -25.37
N GLY A 24 -7.01 -2.80 -26.40
CA GLY A 24 -8.10 -3.76 -26.59
C GLY A 24 -7.60 -5.21 -26.67
N THR A 25 -6.55 -5.45 -27.45
CA THR A 25 -5.91 -6.78 -27.55
C THR A 25 -5.38 -7.26 -26.19
N MET A 26 -4.80 -6.36 -25.39
CA MET A 26 -4.34 -6.71 -24.05
C MET A 26 -5.51 -7.12 -23.15
N ILE A 27 -6.60 -6.37 -23.15
CA ILE A 27 -7.80 -6.67 -22.34
C ILE A 27 -8.39 -8.02 -22.75
N GLU A 28 -8.54 -8.27 -24.06
CA GLU A 28 -9.06 -9.53 -24.58
C GLU A 28 -8.19 -10.72 -24.17
N ARG A 29 -6.87 -10.60 -24.32
CA ARG A 29 -5.92 -11.67 -23.97
C ARG A 29 -5.80 -11.86 -22.46
N ALA A 30 -5.91 -10.79 -21.67
CA ALA A 30 -5.65 -10.81 -20.23
C ALA A 30 -6.54 -11.83 -19.49
N HIS A 31 -7.77 -12.04 -19.92
CA HIS A 31 -8.70 -12.96 -19.26
C HIS A 31 -8.16 -14.39 -19.17
N GLU A 32 -7.70 -14.95 -20.29
CA GLU A 32 -7.21 -16.33 -20.37
C GLU A 32 -5.69 -16.46 -20.25
N MET A 33 -4.97 -15.34 -20.21
CA MET A 33 -3.51 -15.33 -20.19
C MET A 33 -2.96 -15.97 -18.90
N PRO A 34 -2.10 -17.01 -19.02
CA PRO A 34 -1.29 -17.51 -17.92
C PRO A 34 -0.26 -16.45 -17.46
N PRO A 35 0.02 -16.32 -16.15
CA PRO A 35 0.88 -15.25 -15.62
C PRO A 35 2.29 -15.18 -16.21
N GLN A 36 2.88 -16.32 -16.60
CA GLN A 36 4.19 -16.38 -17.24
C GLN A 36 4.25 -15.69 -18.62
N LEU A 37 3.10 -15.38 -19.22
CA LEU A 37 3.02 -14.68 -20.51
C LEU A 37 2.89 -13.15 -20.37
N ILE A 38 2.78 -12.61 -19.15
CA ILE A 38 2.75 -11.16 -18.94
C ILE A 38 4.05 -10.52 -19.42
N ALA A 39 5.20 -11.03 -18.98
CA ALA A 39 6.51 -10.51 -19.38
C ALA A 39 6.71 -10.43 -20.91
N PRO A 40 6.48 -11.51 -21.69
CA PRO A 40 6.60 -11.43 -23.14
C PRO A 40 5.53 -10.56 -23.80
N LEU A 41 4.30 -10.49 -23.25
CA LEU A 41 3.28 -9.55 -23.76
C LEU A 41 3.73 -8.10 -23.58
N VAL A 42 4.27 -7.75 -22.41
CA VAL A 42 4.78 -6.41 -22.14
C VAL A 42 5.91 -6.05 -23.09
N ALA A 43 6.87 -6.97 -23.30
CA ALA A 43 7.93 -6.77 -24.26
C ALA A 43 7.42 -6.60 -25.70
N GLU A 44 6.42 -7.38 -26.11
CA GLU A 44 5.80 -7.29 -27.45
C GLU A 44 5.07 -5.95 -27.64
N VAL A 45 4.29 -5.53 -26.66
CA VAL A 45 3.55 -4.25 -26.69
C VAL A 45 4.51 -3.06 -26.78
N ILE A 46 5.55 -3.04 -25.94
CA ILE A 46 6.54 -1.96 -25.98
C ILE A 46 7.36 -1.99 -27.28
N SER A 47 7.70 -3.17 -27.79
CA SER A 47 8.33 -3.31 -29.10
C SER A 47 7.44 -2.79 -30.24
N ALA A 48 6.13 -3.04 -30.19
CA ALA A 48 5.16 -2.51 -31.15
C ALA A 48 5.05 -0.97 -31.09
N MET A 49 5.31 -0.35 -29.93
CA MET A 49 5.45 1.10 -29.79
C MET A 49 6.80 1.63 -30.33
N GLY A 50 7.74 0.74 -30.66
CA GLY A 50 9.10 1.07 -31.08
C GLY A 50 10.06 1.29 -29.89
N GLY A 51 9.75 0.71 -28.74
CA GLY A 51 10.59 0.74 -27.55
C GLY A 51 11.47 -0.50 -27.36
N SER A 52 12.46 -0.38 -26.48
CA SER A 52 13.42 -1.43 -26.12
C SER A 52 13.76 -1.40 -24.62
N ASP A 53 14.65 -2.29 -24.16
CA ASP A 53 15.20 -2.30 -22.80
C ASP A 53 14.15 -2.28 -21.68
N VAL A 54 13.12 -3.12 -21.88
CA VAL A 54 11.91 -3.15 -21.07
C VAL A 54 12.18 -3.85 -19.74
N THR A 55 11.86 -3.19 -18.65
CA THR A 55 11.92 -3.74 -17.28
C THR A 55 10.60 -3.45 -16.59
N VAL A 56 10.04 -4.46 -15.93
CA VAL A 56 8.92 -4.27 -15.00
C VAL A 56 9.50 -4.42 -13.61
N PHE A 57 9.51 -3.33 -12.83
CA PHE A 57 9.89 -3.37 -11.44
C PHE A 57 8.65 -3.57 -10.56
N LEU A 58 8.79 -4.37 -9.50
CA LEU A 58 7.78 -4.53 -8.45
C LEU A 58 8.36 -4.05 -7.11
N GLN A 59 7.55 -3.43 -6.27
CA GLN A 59 7.97 -3.02 -4.93
C GLN A 59 8.27 -4.24 -4.03
N ASP A 60 9.36 -4.24 -3.28
CA ASP A 60 9.62 -5.24 -2.23
C ASP A 60 8.76 -5.03 -0.97
N TYR A 61 8.75 -6.02 -0.07
CA TYR A 61 7.90 -5.97 1.14
C TYR A 61 8.36 -4.94 2.19
N GLU A 62 9.65 -4.60 2.23
CA GLU A 62 10.20 -3.53 3.08
C GLU A 62 9.99 -2.12 2.49
N GLN A 63 9.45 -2.04 1.27
CA GLN A 63 9.31 -0.78 0.52
C GLN A 63 10.63 -0.03 0.34
N ARG A 64 11.77 -0.73 0.26
CA ARG A 64 13.11 -0.16 0.08
C ARG A 64 13.59 -0.20 -1.35
N ALA A 65 13.17 -1.20 -2.12
CA ALA A 65 13.67 -1.46 -3.46
C ALA A 65 12.55 -1.77 -4.47
N LEU A 66 12.85 -1.47 -5.72
CA LEU A 66 12.12 -1.85 -6.91
C LEU A 66 12.84 -3.02 -7.56
N VAL A 67 12.23 -4.19 -7.53
CA VAL A 67 12.84 -5.47 -7.92
C VAL A 67 12.39 -5.84 -9.34
N PRO A 68 13.31 -6.12 -10.28
CA PRO A 68 12.94 -6.46 -11.65
C PRO A 68 12.25 -7.83 -11.73
N LEU A 69 11.05 -7.86 -12.32
CA LEU A 69 10.29 -9.07 -12.60
C LEU A 69 11.02 -9.91 -13.66
N PRO A 70 11.34 -11.19 -13.36
CA PRO A 70 11.94 -12.07 -14.35
C PRO A 70 10.92 -12.50 -15.42
N GLY A 71 11.37 -12.57 -16.67
CA GLY A 71 10.56 -13.12 -17.74
C GLY A 71 11.14 -12.89 -19.13
N ARG A 72 10.68 -13.68 -20.10
CA ARG A 72 11.17 -13.58 -21.49
C ARG A 72 10.84 -12.20 -22.07
N GLY A 73 11.84 -11.54 -22.63
CA GLY A 73 11.71 -10.22 -23.26
C GLY A 73 11.89 -9.04 -22.32
N LEU A 74 12.00 -9.28 -21.01
CA LEU A 74 12.35 -8.26 -20.03
C LEU A 74 13.85 -8.28 -19.72
N VAL A 75 14.41 -7.10 -19.49
CA VAL A 75 15.76 -6.91 -18.95
C VAL A 75 15.70 -7.09 -17.44
N VAL A 76 16.39 -8.12 -16.94
CA VAL A 76 16.50 -8.41 -15.50
C VAL A 76 17.83 -7.85 -14.99
N GLY A 77 17.75 -6.68 -14.35
CA GLY A 77 18.88 -6.00 -13.71
C GLY A 77 19.03 -6.35 -12.23
N GLN A 78 19.76 -5.49 -11.51
CA GLN A 78 19.74 -5.49 -10.05
C GLN A 78 18.51 -4.72 -9.53
N PRO A 79 18.03 -4.97 -8.30
CA PRO A 79 17.05 -4.12 -7.65
C PRO A 79 17.53 -2.66 -7.61
N GLU A 80 16.61 -1.73 -7.86
CA GLU A 80 16.88 -0.28 -7.75
C GLU A 80 16.33 0.25 -6.43
N PRO A 81 17.06 1.11 -5.69
CA PRO A 81 16.52 1.68 -4.46
C PRO A 81 15.35 2.61 -4.78
N ILE A 82 14.27 2.56 -3.98
CA ILE A 82 13.14 3.50 -4.12
C ILE A 82 13.58 4.94 -3.84
N ASN A 83 14.49 5.12 -2.90
CA ASN A 83 15.05 6.44 -2.62
C ASN A 83 16.24 6.72 -3.55
N GLY A 84 16.17 7.82 -4.31
CA GLY A 84 17.30 8.33 -5.09
C GLY A 84 17.47 7.75 -6.51
N SER A 85 16.62 6.82 -6.95
CA SER A 85 16.58 6.34 -8.34
C SER A 85 15.49 7.06 -9.16
N ASP A 86 15.60 6.99 -10.49
CA ASP A 86 14.55 7.54 -11.37
C ASP A 86 13.27 6.71 -11.34
N ALA A 87 13.40 5.37 -11.24
CA ALA A 87 12.26 4.49 -11.02
C ALA A 87 11.57 4.83 -9.68
N GLY A 88 12.36 5.02 -8.62
CA GLY A 88 11.90 5.43 -7.32
C GLY A 88 11.21 6.80 -7.30
N ARG A 89 11.71 7.78 -8.08
CA ARG A 89 11.03 9.06 -8.27
C ARG A 89 9.67 8.91 -8.95
N ALA A 90 9.59 8.06 -9.99
CA ALA A 90 8.31 7.77 -10.64
C ALA A 90 7.33 7.08 -9.70
N PHE A 91 7.83 6.12 -8.91
CA PHE A 91 7.07 5.37 -7.91
C PHE A 91 6.53 6.28 -6.79
N LEU A 92 7.37 7.15 -6.22
CA LEU A 92 6.97 7.99 -5.09
C LEU A 92 6.08 9.17 -5.49
N GLY A 93 6.23 9.66 -6.73
CA GLY A 93 5.53 10.84 -7.23
C GLY A 93 4.30 10.58 -8.08
N ASP A 94 3.90 9.32 -8.28
CA ASP A 94 2.78 8.92 -9.16
C ASP A 94 2.82 9.55 -10.56
N ALA A 95 4.03 9.84 -11.04
CA ALA A 95 4.26 10.59 -12.26
C ALA A 95 5.33 9.93 -13.12
N THR A 96 5.15 9.98 -14.44
CA THR A 96 6.15 9.49 -15.38
C THR A 96 7.44 10.31 -15.26
N VAL A 97 8.57 9.62 -15.11
CA VAL A 97 9.91 10.23 -15.15
C VAL A 97 10.56 9.88 -16.48
N GLU A 98 11.16 10.88 -17.12
CA GLU A 98 11.91 10.74 -18.37
C GLU A 98 13.38 11.07 -18.12
N ARG A 99 14.27 10.19 -18.61
CA ARG A 99 15.72 10.37 -18.55
C ARG A 99 16.31 10.26 -19.95
N ALA A 100 17.03 11.30 -20.38
CA ALA A 100 17.82 11.23 -21.60
C ALA A 100 18.91 10.16 -21.49
N VAL A 101 19.06 9.36 -22.54
CA VAL A 101 20.10 8.34 -22.71
C VAL A 101 20.72 8.49 -24.10
N ASP A 102 21.90 7.89 -24.34
CA ASP A 102 22.70 8.13 -25.55
C ASP A 102 21.92 7.94 -26.87
N ALA A 103 20.96 7.01 -26.90
CA ALA A 103 20.15 6.69 -28.08
C ALA A 103 18.64 6.99 -27.91
N GLY A 104 18.27 7.95 -27.04
CA GLY A 104 16.87 8.37 -26.89
C GLY A 104 16.49 8.79 -25.48
N VAL A 105 15.33 8.33 -25.02
CA VAL A 105 14.78 8.62 -23.69
C VAL A 105 14.37 7.31 -23.04
N ARG A 106 14.77 7.11 -21.77
CA ARG A 106 14.26 6.06 -20.90
C ARG A 106 13.11 6.62 -20.07
N LEU A 107 11.95 5.98 -20.16
CA LEU A 107 10.76 6.31 -19.39
C LEU A 107 10.68 5.41 -18.18
N PHE A 108 10.13 5.94 -17.10
CA PHE A 108 9.75 5.23 -15.90
C PHE A 108 8.30 5.61 -15.60
N VAL A 109 7.39 4.69 -15.83
CA VAL A 109 5.95 4.88 -15.70
C VAL A 109 5.46 4.11 -14.48
N PRO A 110 4.85 4.76 -13.48
CA PRO A 110 4.33 4.06 -12.30
C PRO A 110 3.23 3.07 -12.69
N LEU A 111 3.21 1.91 -12.02
CA LEU A 111 2.17 0.89 -12.13
C LEU A 111 1.24 1.06 -10.94
N LEU A 112 0.07 1.66 -11.18
CA LEU A 112 -0.93 1.99 -10.16
C LEU A 112 -2.16 1.09 -10.34
N ASP A 113 -2.56 0.39 -9.27
CA ASP A 113 -3.86 -0.30 -9.17
C ASP A 113 -4.73 0.48 -8.16
N GLY A 114 -5.69 1.24 -8.68
CA GLY A 114 -6.32 2.31 -7.90
C GLY A 114 -5.27 3.31 -7.42
N SER A 115 -5.12 3.44 -6.10
CA SER A 115 -4.04 4.23 -5.47
C SER A 115 -2.83 3.39 -5.07
N ASP A 116 -2.93 2.07 -5.07
CA ASP A 116 -1.83 1.19 -4.65
C ASP A 116 -0.71 1.17 -5.69
N ARG A 117 0.53 1.18 -5.22
CA ARG A 117 1.72 1.30 -6.07
C ARG A 117 2.36 -0.06 -6.24
N VAL A 118 1.98 -0.76 -7.30
CA VAL A 118 2.49 -2.10 -7.63
C VAL A 118 3.98 -2.06 -7.98
N GLY A 119 4.42 -1.01 -8.69
CA GLY A 119 5.80 -0.90 -9.16
C GLY A 119 6.00 0.13 -10.27
N VAL A 120 6.94 -0.13 -11.18
CA VAL A 120 7.32 0.80 -12.27
C VAL A 120 7.63 0.04 -13.56
N LEU A 121 7.01 0.45 -14.66
CA LEU A 121 7.39 0.03 -16.00
C LEU A 121 8.46 0.97 -16.55
N ALA A 122 9.63 0.42 -16.90
CA ALA A 122 10.72 1.17 -17.51
C ALA A 122 11.05 0.65 -18.90
N PHE A 123 11.27 1.54 -19.87
CA PHE A 123 11.69 1.18 -21.22
C PHE A 123 12.33 2.37 -21.94
N ALA A 124 13.11 2.10 -22.98
CA ALA A 124 13.75 3.11 -23.82
C ALA A 124 12.99 3.32 -25.13
N MET A 125 12.98 4.55 -25.63
CA MET A 125 12.48 4.89 -26.97
C MET A 125 13.41 5.92 -27.62
N ALA A 126 13.61 5.81 -28.93
CA ALA A 126 14.44 6.77 -29.68
C ALA A 126 13.85 8.20 -29.67
N ARG A 127 12.52 8.31 -29.72
CA ARG A 127 11.77 9.58 -29.71
C ARG A 127 10.42 9.38 -29.03
N LEU A 128 9.96 10.41 -28.31
CA LEU A 128 8.69 10.44 -27.61
C LEU A 128 7.85 11.64 -28.03
N ASP A 129 6.62 11.37 -28.48
CA ASP A 129 5.57 12.39 -28.59
C ASP A 129 4.54 12.28 -27.46
N GLU A 130 3.50 13.12 -27.48
CA GLU A 130 2.45 13.08 -26.43
C GLU A 130 1.53 11.86 -26.55
N ASN A 131 1.40 11.28 -27.75
CA ASN A 131 0.63 10.05 -27.95
C ASN A 131 1.35 8.86 -27.31
N ASP A 132 2.67 8.75 -27.49
CA ASP A 132 3.50 7.73 -26.86
C ASP A 132 3.38 7.80 -25.33
N ARG A 133 3.49 9.01 -24.76
CA ARG A 133 3.35 9.24 -23.32
C ARG A 133 1.98 8.83 -22.80
N ARG A 134 0.90 9.22 -23.49
CA ARG A 134 -0.47 8.86 -23.12
C ARG A 134 -0.70 7.36 -23.21
N LEU A 135 -0.21 6.72 -24.27
CA LEU A 135 -0.34 5.28 -24.47
C LEU A 135 0.43 4.50 -23.40
N ALA A 136 1.66 4.94 -23.07
CA ALA A 136 2.47 4.33 -22.02
C ALA A 136 1.78 4.40 -20.64
N ARG A 137 1.18 5.55 -20.29
CA ARG A 137 0.40 5.69 -19.03
C ARG A 137 -0.81 4.76 -18.98
N ARG A 138 -1.60 4.68 -20.08
CA ARG A 138 -2.76 3.78 -20.16
C ARG A 138 -2.36 2.32 -20.08
N PHE A 139 -1.30 1.95 -20.79
CA PHE A 139 -0.76 0.59 -20.77
C PHE A 139 -0.23 0.20 -19.39
N ALA A 140 0.47 1.11 -18.71
CA ALA A 140 0.96 0.90 -17.36
C ALA A 140 -0.18 0.66 -16.35
N GLY A 141 -1.29 1.40 -16.43
CA GLY A 141 -2.49 1.15 -15.62
C GLY A 141 -3.06 -0.24 -15.86
N LEU A 142 -3.33 -0.63 -17.11
CA LEU A 142 -3.81 -1.98 -17.42
C LEU A 142 -2.83 -3.08 -16.98
N LEU A 143 -1.51 -2.83 -17.09
CA LEU A 143 -0.50 -3.76 -16.63
C LEU A 143 -0.55 -3.94 -15.12
N ALA A 144 -0.76 -2.86 -14.35
CA ALA A 144 -0.93 -2.93 -12.90
C ALA A 144 -2.15 -3.80 -12.54
N ASP A 145 -3.32 -3.53 -13.16
CA ASP A 145 -4.55 -4.31 -12.94
C ASP A 145 -4.33 -5.81 -13.23
N VAL A 146 -3.64 -6.12 -14.33
CA VAL A 146 -3.31 -7.50 -14.70
C VAL A 146 -2.33 -8.12 -13.72
N LEU A 147 -1.30 -7.41 -13.27
CA LEU A 147 -0.33 -7.91 -12.29
C LEU A 147 -1.02 -8.25 -10.96
N VAL A 148 -1.90 -7.37 -10.47
CA VAL A 148 -2.66 -7.60 -9.23
C VAL A 148 -3.62 -8.77 -9.40
N THR A 149 -4.46 -8.74 -10.44
CA THR A 149 -5.45 -9.79 -10.69
C THR A 149 -4.79 -11.17 -10.84
N LYS A 150 -3.71 -11.26 -11.61
CA LYS A 150 -2.97 -12.52 -11.84
C LYS A 150 -2.13 -12.94 -10.63
N GLY A 151 -1.75 -11.99 -9.78
CA GLY A 151 -1.03 -12.22 -8.53
C GLY A 151 -1.79 -13.12 -7.56
N THR A 152 -3.13 -13.11 -7.61
CA THR A 152 -3.99 -13.92 -6.73
C THR A 152 -3.83 -15.44 -6.92
N TYR A 153 -3.24 -15.90 -8.03
CA TYR A 153 -3.06 -17.33 -8.32
C TYR A 153 -1.66 -17.67 -8.87
N THR A 154 -0.67 -16.80 -8.64
CA THR A 154 0.72 -17.09 -8.96
C THR A 154 1.69 -16.62 -7.89
N ASP A 155 2.58 -17.51 -7.46
CA ASP A 155 3.62 -17.15 -6.51
C ASP A 155 4.77 -16.37 -7.17
N ARG A 156 4.78 -16.21 -8.51
CA ARG A 156 5.92 -15.62 -9.22
C ARG A 156 6.15 -14.15 -8.87
N PHE A 157 5.09 -13.37 -8.68
CA PHE A 157 5.22 -11.97 -8.29
C PHE A 157 5.63 -11.86 -6.82
N PHE A 158 5.04 -12.70 -5.97
CA PHE A 158 5.44 -12.81 -4.57
C PHE A 158 6.92 -13.16 -4.44
N GLN A 159 7.39 -14.19 -5.16
CA GLN A 159 8.80 -14.60 -5.21
C GLN A 159 9.71 -13.49 -5.74
N ALA A 160 9.30 -12.76 -6.78
CA ALA A 160 10.11 -11.68 -7.34
C ALA A 160 10.28 -10.51 -6.36
N ARG A 161 9.27 -10.19 -5.56
CA ARG A 161 9.31 -9.09 -4.57
C ARG A 161 10.19 -9.40 -3.35
N ARG A 162 10.41 -10.68 -3.03
CA ARG A 162 11.17 -11.10 -1.85
C ARG A 162 12.65 -10.86 -2.03
N GLN A 163 13.22 -10.04 -1.14
CA GLN A 163 14.66 -9.86 -1.00
C GLN A 163 15.29 -10.81 0.02
N GLN A 164 14.47 -11.40 0.91
CA GLN A 164 14.91 -12.38 1.89
C GLN A 164 13.84 -13.46 2.14
N PRO A 165 14.20 -14.59 2.79
CA PRO A 165 13.23 -15.52 3.34
C PRO A 165 12.25 -14.82 4.27
N MET A 166 11.03 -15.34 4.36
CA MET A 166 9.91 -14.79 5.11
C MET A 166 9.48 -15.89 6.07
N SER A 167 9.25 -15.53 7.33
CA SER A 167 8.77 -16.45 8.34
C SER A 167 7.35 -16.92 8.01
N LEU A 168 6.94 -18.07 8.55
CA LEU A 168 5.56 -18.54 8.38
C LEU A 168 4.55 -17.54 8.96
N SER A 169 4.88 -16.90 10.07
CA SER A 169 4.04 -15.87 10.69
C SER A 169 3.85 -14.67 9.75
N ALA A 170 4.93 -14.21 9.13
CA ALA A 170 4.85 -13.09 8.19
C ALA A 170 4.07 -13.46 6.93
N GLU A 171 4.24 -14.68 6.39
CA GLU A 171 3.43 -15.18 5.27
C GLU A 171 1.92 -15.18 5.63
N MET A 172 1.58 -15.54 6.87
CA MET A 172 0.20 -15.46 7.37
C MET A 172 -0.29 -14.01 7.43
N GLN A 173 0.48 -13.10 8.03
CA GLN A 173 0.08 -11.69 8.14
C GLN A 173 -0.10 -11.02 6.77
N TRP A 174 0.86 -11.18 5.86
CA TRP A 174 0.76 -10.63 4.50
C TRP A 174 -0.43 -11.17 3.71
N SER A 175 -0.88 -12.38 4.01
CA SER A 175 -2.09 -12.95 3.40
C SER A 175 -3.39 -12.38 3.96
N LEU A 176 -3.35 -11.74 5.14
CA LEU A 176 -4.52 -11.15 5.79
C LEU A 176 -4.72 -9.70 5.45
N LEU A 177 -3.64 -8.94 5.24
CA LEU A 177 -3.69 -7.49 5.08
C LEU A 177 -4.59 -7.07 3.89
N PRO A 178 -5.33 -5.97 4.02
CA PRO A 178 -5.88 -5.28 2.85
C PRO A 178 -4.73 -4.69 2.00
N PRO A 179 -5.01 -4.07 0.84
CA PRO A 179 -4.02 -3.21 0.21
C PRO A 179 -3.39 -2.26 1.25
N LEU A 180 -2.09 -1.99 1.14
CA LEU A 180 -1.42 -1.18 2.17
C LEU A 180 -1.84 0.29 2.13
N MET A 181 -2.53 0.72 1.07
CA MET A 181 -3.03 2.06 0.93
C MET A 181 -4.32 2.13 0.10
N MET A 182 -5.12 3.13 0.41
CA MET A 182 -6.27 3.54 -0.40
C MET A 182 -6.35 5.06 -0.38
N THR A 183 -6.55 5.68 -1.53
CA THR A 183 -6.81 7.13 -1.64
C THR A 183 -8.03 7.36 -2.49
N THR A 184 -8.95 8.15 -1.96
CA THR A 184 -10.14 8.68 -2.62
C THR A 184 -10.15 10.19 -2.44
N PRO A 185 -11.00 10.94 -3.17
CA PRO A 185 -11.19 12.37 -2.88
C PRO A 185 -11.55 12.64 -1.41
N GLN A 186 -12.31 11.73 -0.78
CA GLN A 186 -12.88 11.93 0.56
C GLN A 186 -11.96 11.49 1.71
N VAL A 187 -11.06 10.55 1.45
CA VAL A 187 -10.24 9.93 2.49
C VAL A 187 -9.02 9.23 1.90
N ALA A 188 -7.90 9.24 2.64
CA ALA A 188 -6.72 8.45 2.33
C ALA A 188 -6.24 7.66 3.55
N VAL A 189 -5.76 6.44 3.32
CA VAL A 189 -5.13 5.58 4.33
C VAL A 189 -3.82 4.99 3.81
N ALA A 190 -2.85 4.79 4.69
CA ALA A 190 -1.66 4.02 4.42
C ALA A 190 -1.16 3.29 5.67
N GLY A 191 -0.69 2.06 5.50
CA GLY A 191 -0.11 1.23 6.54
C GLY A 191 1.26 0.68 6.18
N ILE A 192 2.07 0.40 7.20
CA ILE A 192 3.33 -0.33 7.09
C ILE A 192 3.53 -1.19 8.34
N LEU A 193 4.10 -2.38 8.14
CA LEU A 193 4.45 -3.31 9.20
C LEU A 193 5.95 -3.59 9.12
N GLU A 194 6.61 -3.54 10.27
CA GLU A 194 8.02 -3.88 10.44
C GLU A 194 8.13 -4.88 11.60
N PRO A 195 8.99 -5.91 11.52
CA PRO A 195 9.83 -6.27 10.38
C PRO A 195 9.02 -6.99 9.30
N ALA A 196 9.07 -6.53 8.04
CA ALA A 196 8.23 -7.05 6.97
C ALA A 196 8.35 -8.57 6.72
N TYR A 197 9.48 -9.19 7.03
CA TYR A 197 9.72 -10.61 6.76
C TYR A 197 9.58 -11.53 7.98
N ASP A 198 9.43 -10.97 9.18
CA ASP A 198 9.35 -11.73 10.42
C ASP A 198 8.13 -11.37 11.30
N VAL A 199 7.34 -10.36 10.90
CA VAL A 199 6.12 -9.91 11.59
C VAL A 199 5.19 -11.07 11.97
N ALA A 200 4.60 -11.00 13.16
CA ALA A 200 3.82 -12.08 13.73
C ALA A 200 2.45 -11.66 14.29
N GLY A 201 2.41 -10.85 15.35
CA GLY A 201 1.20 -10.47 16.09
C GLY A 201 0.48 -9.24 15.53
N ASP A 202 1.19 -8.38 14.81
CA ASP A 202 0.63 -7.14 14.28
C ASP A 202 -0.18 -7.34 13.00
N SER A 203 -1.30 -6.62 12.90
CA SER A 203 -2.11 -6.53 11.69
C SER A 203 -2.94 -5.24 11.65
N PHE A 204 -3.45 -4.89 10.48
CA PHE A 204 -4.48 -3.88 10.33
C PHE A 204 -5.48 -4.28 9.25
N ASP A 205 -6.69 -3.71 9.32
CA ASP A 205 -7.72 -3.91 8.29
C ASP A 205 -8.53 -2.64 8.10
N TYR A 206 -9.00 -2.39 6.87
CA TYR A 206 -9.95 -1.32 6.60
C TYR A 206 -10.91 -1.67 5.47
N ALA A 207 -12.02 -0.95 5.42
CA ALA A 207 -12.95 -0.96 4.29
C ALA A 207 -13.73 0.35 4.24
N LEU A 208 -13.82 0.93 3.05
CA LEU A 208 -14.73 2.04 2.78
C LEU A 208 -16.03 1.46 2.22
N ASN A 209 -17.12 1.55 3.00
CA ASN A 209 -18.44 1.11 2.61
C ASN A 209 -19.35 2.34 2.57
N ASP A 210 -19.84 2.68 1.39
CA ASP A 210 -20.56 3.94 1.16
C ASP A 210 -19.76 5.14 1.73
N ASP A 211 -20.34 5.86 2.69
CA ASP A 211 -19.76 7.04 3.33
C ASP A 211 -18.96 6.73 4.61
N VAL A 212 -18.78 5.45 4.95
CA VAL A 212 -18.14 5.04 6.21
C VAL A 212 -16.86 4.27 5.95
N LEU A 213 -15.73 4.86 6.36
CA LEU A 213 -14.46 4.16 6.45
C LEU A 213 -14.38 3.44 7.79
N HIS A 214 -14.37 2.11 7.77
CA HIS A 214 -14.04 1.27 8.91
C HIS A 214 -12.54 0.98 8.92
N LEU A 215 -11.91 1.00 10.10
CA LEU A 215 -10.52 0.60 10.28
C LEU A 215 -10.30 -0.13 11.60
N ALA A 216 -9.31 -1.01 11.64
CA ALA A 216 -8.80 -1.61 12.85
C ALA A 216 -7.28 -1.77 12.80
N ILE A 217 -6.63 -1.58 13.95
CA ILE A 217 -5.24 -1.97 14.21
C ILE A 217 -5.25 -3.00 15.33
N ILE A 218 -4.46 -4.05 15.18
CA ILE A 218 -4.51 -5.26 15.98
C ILE A 218 -3.08 -5.65 16.32
N ASP A 219 -2.85 -5.98 17.57
CA ASP A 219 -1.60 -6.55 18.07
C ASP A 219 -1.96 -7.73 18.99
N ALA A 220 -1.56 -8.92 18.56
CA ALA A 220 -1.81 -10.15 19.29
C ALA A 220 -0.66 -10.50 20.23
N MET A 221 -0.98 -10.70 21.51
CA MET A 221 0.01 -11.00 22.53
C MET A 221 0.82 -12.26 22.19
N GLY A 222 2.13 -12.15 22.37
CA GLY A 222 3.07 -13.25 22.21
C GLY A 222 3.96 -13.01 20.99
N HIS A 223 4.52 -14.08 20.43
CA HIS A 223 5.40 -13.98 19.27
C HIS A 223 5.27 -15.19 18.35
N GLY A 224 5.67 -15.03 17.09
CA GLY A 224 5.72 -16.13 16.13
C GLY A 224 4.33 -16.67 15.76
N LEU A 225 4.25 -17.98 15.54
CA LEU A 225 3.06 -18.59 14.92
C LEU A 225 1.79 -18.45 15.77
N GLU A 226 1.89 -18.52 17.09
CA GLU A 226 0.74 -18.42 17.99
C GLU A 226 0.09 -17.03 17.91
N ALA A 227 0.92 -15.98 17.96
CA ALA A 227 0.47 -14.59 17.78
C ALA A 227 -0.15 -14.40 16.39
N ALA A 228 0.45 -14.96 15.34
CA ALA A 228 -0.10 -14.86 13.99
C ALA A 228 -1.47 -15.54 13.82
N VAL A 229 -1.68 -16.70 14.44
CA VAL A 229 -2.98 -17.38 14.45
C VAL A 229 -4.01 -16.55 15.23
N MET A 230 -3.62 -15.94 16.34
CA MET A 230 -4.52 -15.10 17.14
C MET A 230 -4.93 -13.82 16.41
N ALA A 231 -3.97 -13.12 15.80
CA ALA A 231 -4.24 -11.98 14.93
C ALA A 231 -5.15 -12.37 13.75
N THR A 232 -4.95 -13.55 13.16
CA THR A 232 -5.84 -14.09 12.11
C THR A 232 -7.29 -14.19 12.60
N VAL A 233 -7.51 -14.76 13.78
CA VAL A 233 -8.85 -14.90 14.36
C VAL A 233 -9.45 -13.53 14.67
N ALA A 234 -8.67 -12.60 15.23
CA ALA A 234 -9.12 -11.24 15.53
C ALA A 234 -9.55 -10.48 14.27
N VAL A 235 -8.72 -10.48 13.21
CA VAL A 235 -9.04 -9.87 11.91
C VAL A 235 -10.28 -10.51 11.29
N ALA A 236 -10.41 -11.84 11.36
CA ALA A 236 -11.58 -12.55 10.84
C ALA A 236 -12.87 -12.19 11.61
N ALA A 237 -12.81 -12.11 12.94
CA ALA A 237 -13.93 -11.72 13.79
C ALA A 237 -14.33 -10.26 13.55
N TYR A 238 -13.36 -9.35 13.46
CA TYR A 238 -13.58 -7.95 13.08
C TYR A 238 -14.30 -7.84 11.73
N ARG A 239 -13.77 -8.50 10.69
CA ARG A 239 -14.36 -8.51 9.35
C ARG A 239 -15.75 -9.15 9.33
N HIS A 240 -15.98 -10.19 10.13
CA HIS A 240 -17.29 -10.83 10.26
C HIS A 240 -18.31 -9.86 10.85
N ALA A 241 -18.00 -9.24 11.98
CA ALA A 241 -18.88 -8.28 12.64
C ALA A 241 -19.12 -7.04 11.77
N ARG A 242 -18.07 -6.47 11.17
CA ARG A 242 -18.19 -5.36 10.21
C ARG A 242 -19.15 -5.69 9.06
N ARG A 243 -19.05 -6.88 8.47
CA ARG A 243 -19.93 -7.31 7.37
C ARG A 243 -21.35 -7.66 7.82
N ALA A 244 -21.57 -7.85 9.12
CA ALA A 244 -22.89 -7.95 9.71
C ALA A 244 -23.52 -6.58 10.00
N ASP A 245 -22.82 -5.49 9.70
CA ASP A 245 -23.28 -4.10 9.84
C ASP A 245 -23.70 -3.75 11.28
N VAL A 246 -22.91 -4.20 12.26
CA VAL A 246 -23.12 -3.90 13.69
C VAL A 246 -22.22 -2.75 14.17
N ASP A 247 -22.59 -2.12 15.28
CA ASP A 247 -21.87 -0.98 15.85
C ASP A 247 -20.54 -1.39 16.53
N LEU A 248 -19.66 -0.42 16.81
CA LEU A 248 -18.34 -0.65 17.41
C LEU A 248 -18.35 -1.51 18.70
N PRO A 249 -19.30 -1.33 19.66
CA PRO A 249 -19.37 -2.20 20.83
C PRO A 249 -19.68 -3.67 20.52
N ASP A 250 -20.51 -3.92 19.50
CA ASP A 250 -20.84 -5.27 19.06
C ASP A 250 -19.69 -5.88 18.26
N ILE A 251 -18.94 -5.07 17.50
CA ILE A 251 -17.67 -5.49 16.88
C ILE A 251 -16.68 -5.94 17.96
N TYR A 252 -16.49 -5.14 19.01
CA TYR A 252 -15.65 -5.51 20.16
C TYR A 252 -16.12 -6.82 20.78
N ALA A 253 -17.40 -6.96 21.10
CA ALA A 253 -17.94 -8.16 21.72
C ALA A 253 -17.77 -9.41 20.84
N ALA A 254 -17.93 -9.28 19.52
CA ALA A 254 -17.71 -10.37 18.58
C ALA A 254 -16.24 -10.81 18.51
N MET A 255 -15.31 -9.85 18.51
CA MET A 255 -13.88 -10.14 18.60
C MET A 255 -13.52 -10.80 19.93
N ASP A 256 -14.04 -10.27 21.03
CA ASP A 256 -13.76 -10.74 22.39
C ASP A 256 -14.21 -12.20 22.56
N GLN A 257 -15.44 -12.51 22.15
CA GLN A 257 -15.97 -13.89 22.15
C GLN A 257 -15.18 -14.83 21.25
N ALA A 258 -14.70 -14.36 20.10
CA ALA A 258 -13.92 -15.17 19.19
C ALA A 258 -12.55 -15.54 19.78
N ILE A 259 -11.86 -14.59 20.44
CA ILE A 259 -10.58 -14.84 21.08
C ILE A 259 -10.75 -15.71 22.33
N ALA A 260 -11.66 -15.34 23.23
CA ALA A 260 -11.92 -16.09 24.47
C ALA A 260 -12.39 -17.53 24.19
N GLY A 261 -13.07 -17.77 23.07
CA GLY A 261 -13.54 -19.10 22.68
C GLY A 261 -12.48 -19.99 22.02
N GLN A 262 -11.35 -19.44 21.55
CA GLN A 262 -10.32 -20.19 20.81
C GLN A 262 -8.98 -20.30 21.55
N PHE A 263 -8.68 -19.39 22.48
CA PHE A 263 -7.40 -19.32 23.19
C PHE A 263 -7.60 -19.41 24.71
N ASP A 264 -6.51 -19.71 25.43
CA ASP A 264 -6.52 -19.80 26.90
C ASP A 264 -6.82 -18.43 27.55
N GLU A 265 -7.28 -18.42 28.81
CA GLU A 265 -7.71 -17.21 29.53
C GLU A 265 -6.62 -16.13 29.69
N ASP A 266 -5.34 -16.51 29.59
CA ASP A 266 -4.20 -15.59 29.65
C ASP A 266 -3.81 -15.02 28.27
N ARG A 267 -4.58 -15.30 27.22
CA ARG A 267 -4.35 -14.81 25.85
C ARG A 267 -5.31 -13.69 25.49
N PHE A 268 -4.76 -12.60 25.00
CA PHE A 268 -5.53 -11.44 24.58
C PHE A 268 -4.91 -10.76 23.37
N VAL A 269 -5.72 -9.90 22.75
CA VAL A 269 -5.34 -9.07 21.62
C VAL A 269 -5.58 -7.62 22.01
N THR A 270 -4.57 -6.77 21.90
CA THR A 270 -4.79 -5.32 21.96
C THR A 270 -5.31 -4.87 20.60
N ALA A 271 -6.31 -3.99 20.59
CA ALA A 271 -6.89 -3.53 19.34
C ALA A 271 -7.46 -2.13 19.44
N GLN A 272 -7.53 -1.43 18.31
CA GLN A 272 -8.45 -0.31 18.14
C GLN A 272 -9.31 -0.53 16.93
N MET A 273 -10.59 -0.22 17.06
CA MET A 273 -11.55 -0.26 15.96
C MET A 273 -12.18 1.11 15.86
N ALA A 274 -12.21 1.66 14.65
CA ALA A 274 -12.78 2.97 14.40
C ALA A 274 -13.64 2.99 13.15
N ARG A 275 -14.55 3.96 13.10
CA ARG A 275 -15.29 4.35 11.91
C ARG A 275 -15.22 5.85 11.71
N LEU A 276 -14.96 6.26 10.48
CA LEU A 276 -14.99 7.65 10.05
C LEU A 276 -16.15 7.81 9.07
N ASP A 277 -17.08 8.71 9.39
CA ASP A 277 -18.03 9.23 8.42
C ASP A 277 -17.30 10.27 7.55
N VAL A 278 -17.06 9.91 6.29
CA VAL A 278 -16.24 10.73 5.38
C VAL A 278 -16.99 11.96 4.85
N THR A 279 -18.30 12.07 5.09
CA THR A 279 -19.11 13.22 4.67
C THR A 279 -19.03 14.39 5.64
N ASN A 280 -18.68 14.13 6.90
CA ASN A 280 -18.68 15.15 7.95
C ASN A 280 -17.47 15.08 8.90
N GLY A 281 -16.55 14.14 8.68
CA GLY A 281 -15.32 14.04 9.45
C GLY A 281 -15.52 13.49 10.87
N ARG A 282 -16.67 12.89 11.19
CA ARG A 282 -16.92 12.32 12.52
C ARG A 282 -16.23 10.98 12.67
N LEU A 283 -15.15 10.97 13.44
CA LEU A 283 -14.42 9.77 13.83
C LEU A 283 -14.99 9.23 15.14
N GLN A 284 -15.30 7.93 15.18
CA GLN A 284 -15.67 7.21 16.38
C GLN A 284 -14.74 6.02 16.56
N TRP A 285 -14.32 5.71 17.79
CA TRP A 285 -13.45 4.56 18.05
C TRP A 285 -13.67 3.92 19.42
N VAL A 286 -13.28 2.65 19.51
CA VAL A 286 -13.06 1.89 20.74
C VAL A 286 -11.60 1.48 20.77
N ASN A 287 -10.92 1.73 21.90
CA ASN A 287 -9.55 1.32 22.12
C ASN A 287 -9.51 0.26 23.23
N ALA A 288 -9.26 -0.98 22.85
CA ALA A 288 -9.16 -2.16 23.68
C ALA A 288 -7.68 -2.46 24.02
N GLY A 289 -7.10 -1.63 24.89
CA GLY A 289 -5.77 -1.85 25.44
C GLY A 289 -4.59 -1.44 24.56
N HIS A 290 -4.80 -0.63 23.52
CA HIS A 290 -3.79 -0.21 22.56
C HIS A 290 -3.26 1.21 22.84
N PRO A 291 -2.08 1.62 22.31
CA PRO A 291 -1.62 3.01 22.37
C PRO A 291 -2.64 4.02 21.82
N GLN A 292 -2.73 5.20 22.45
CA GLN A 292 -3.69 6.23 22.05
C GLN A 292 -3.27 6.86 20.70
N PRO A 293 -4.17 6.95 19.70
CA PRO A 293 -3.81 7.44 18.38
C PRO A 293 -3.55 8.95 18.41
N LEU A 294 -2.69 9.43 17.51
CA LEU A 294 -2.27 10.84 17.48
C LEU A 294 -3.06 11.62 16.45
N LEU A 295 -3.72 12.70 16.87
CA LEU A 295 -4.30 13.68 15.95
C LEU A 295 -3.23 14.64 15.44
N ILE A 296 -3.13 14.76 14.13
CA ILE A 296 -2.19 15.62 13.42
C ILE A 296 -2.99 16.67 12.67
N ARG A 297 -2.61 17.95 12.83
CA ARG A 297 -3.22 19.07 12.13
C ARG A 297 -2.16 20.05 11.67
N GLY A 298 -2.17 20.40 10.38
CA GLY A 298 -1.16 21.30 9.81
C GLY A 298 0.27 20.79 9.98
N GLY A 299 0.46 19.47 9.85
CA GLY A 299 1.77 18.82 9.96
C GLY A 299 2.33 18.72 11.38
N LYS A 300 1.51 18.94 12.42
CA LYS A 300 1.92 18.85 13.83
C LYS A 300 1.00 17.97 14.64
N VAL A 301 1.57 17.28 15.63
CA VAL A 301 0.76 16.50 16.57
C VAL A 301 0.07 17.45 17.55
N VAL A 302 -1.26 17.49 17.50
CA VAL A 302 -2.07 18.36 18.36
C VAL A 302 -2.27 17.73 19.73
N ARG A 303 -2.63 16.44 19.76
CA ARG A 303 -2.84 15.63 20.97
C ARG A 303 -3.07 14.16 20.65
N ALA A 304 -2.92 13.31 21.66
CA ALA A 304 -3.47 11.96 21.64
C ALA A 304 -5.01 11.96 21.79
N LEU A 305 -5.69 11.12 21.01
CA LEU A 305 -7.14 10.90 21.06
C LEU A 305 -7.50 9.95 22.19
N ARG A 306 -7.62 10.50 23.40
CA ARG A 306 -7.90 9.71 24.61
C ARG A 306 -9.27 9.03 24.55
N SER A 307 -9.30 7.77 24.96
CA SER A 307 -10.53 6.98 25.12
C SER A 307 -10.80 6.61 26.59
N ALA A 308 -12.01 6.13 26.86
CA ALA A 308 -12.27 5.36 28.08
C ALA A 308 -11.47 4.05 28.09
N THR A 309 -11.20 3.54 29.28
CA THR A 309 -10.55 2.23 29.45
C THR A 309 -11.48 1.12 28.98
N THR A 310 -11.02 0.33 28.02
CA THR A 310 -11.64 -0.93 27.60
C THR A 310 -10.58 -2.02 27.73
N LEU A 311 -10.96 -3.19 28.24
CA LEU A 311 -10.03 -4.30 28.38
C LEU A 311 -9.63 -4.85 27.01
N PRO A 312 -8.39 -5.34 26.85
CA PRO A 312 -7.98 -6.09 25.66
C PRO A 312 -8.99 -7.17 25.28
N VAL A 313 -9.08 -7.42 23.98
CA VAL A 313 -9.98 -8.41 23.37
C VAL A 313 -9.58 -9.82 23.84
N GLY A 314 -10.54 -10.59 24.33
CA GLY A 314 -10.34 -11.96 24.83
C GLY A 314 -10.35 -12.07 26.36
N ILE A 315 -10.18 -10.94 27.08
CA ILE A 315 -10.24 -10.91 28.54
C ILE A 315 -11.69 -10.89 29.05
N GLY A 316 -12.64 -10.46 28.21
CA GLY A 316 -14.00 -10.14 28.64
C GLY A 316 -14.09 -8.80 29.37
N GLY A 317 -15.32 -8.31 29.55
CA GLY A 317 -15.54 -7.04 30.24
C GLY A 317 -16.92 -6.45 30.01
N ASP A 318 -17.09 -5.22 30.49
CA ASP A 318 -18.28 -4.41 30.23
C ASP A 318 -18.33 -3.96 28.75
N THR A 319 -19.53 -3.57 28.30
CA THR A 319 -19.70 -2.96 26.98
C THR A 319 -18.82 -1.70 26.86
N PRO A 320 -17.98 -1.59 25.81
CA PRO A 320 -17.06 -0.47 25.68
C PRO A 320 -17.77 0.85 25.41
N HIS A 321 -17.18 1.94 25.90
CA HIS A 321 -17.64 3.29 25.59
C HIS A 321 -17.02 3.77 24.27
N VAL A 322 -17.87 4.16 23.32
CA VAL A 322 -17.42 4.72 22.03
C VAL A 322 -16.97 6.16 22.23
N SER A 323 -15.70 6.43 21.92
CA SER A 323 -15.12 7.78 21.94
C SER A 323 -15.30 8.44 20.57
N GLU A 324 -15.36 9.77 20.52
CA GLU A 324 -15.66 10.51 19.29
C GLU A 324 -14.82 11.77 19.14
N GLU A 325 -14.54 12.14 17.89
CA GLU A 325 -13.79 13.33 17.50
C GLU A 325 -14.34 13.88 16.19
N SER A 326 -14.49 15.20 16.09
CA SER A 326 -14.82 15.87 14.82
C SER A 326 -13.53 16.35 14.17
N LEU A 327 -13.13 15.69 13.09
CA LEU A 327 -11.97 16.06 12.30
C LEU A 327 -12.22 17.34 11.51
N GLN A 328 -11.14 18.03 11.14
CA GLN A 328 -11.13 19.10 10.15
C GLN A 328 -10.58 18.57 8.83
N PRO A 329 -10.96 19.13 7.67
CA PRO A 329 -10.41 18.71 6.40
C PRO A 329 -8.88 18.82 6.41
N GLY A 330 -8.20 17.75 5.98
CA GLY A 330 -6.74 17.61 6.03
C GLY A 330 -6.18 17.16 7.39
N ASP A 331 -7.03 16.94 8.41
CA ASP A 331 -6.59 16.28 9.63
C ASP A 331 -6.17 14.85 9.34
N ARG A 332 -5.13 14.42 10.05
CA ARG A 332 -4.63 13.06 10.02
C ARG A 332 -4.68 12.41 11.38
N VAL A 333 -4.88 11.11 11.41
CA VAL A 333 -4.84 10.32 12.64
C VAL A 333 -3.86 9.17 12.45
N LEU A 334 -2.82 9.14 13.28
CA LEU A 334 -1.84 8.07 13.29
C LEU A 334 -2.22 7.05 14.38
N PHE A 335 -2.55 5.84 13.93
CA PHE A 335 -2.65 4.63 14.75
C PHE A 335 -1.32 3.88 14.70
N PHE A 336 -0.91 3.29 15.81
CA PHE A 336 0.36 2.59 15.91
C PHE A 336 0.34 1.57 17.06
N THR A 337 1.17 0.53 16.93
CA THR A 337 1.38 -0.50 17.95
C THR A 337 2.49 -0.12 18.93
N ASP A 338 2.55 -0.78 20.07
CA ASP A 338 3.49 -0.47 21.15
C ASP A 338 4.96 -0.71 20.77
N GLY A 339 5.26 -1.66 19.86
CA GLY A 339 6.60 -1.83 19.29
C GLY A 339 7.15 -0.58 18.58
N ILE A 340 6.32 0.45 18.32
CA ILE A 340 6.78 1.77 17.88
C ILE A 340 7.41 2.60 19.03
N ILE A 341 6.92 2.48 20.25
CA ILE A 341 7.32 3.33 21.39
C ILE A 341 8.10 2.58 22.48
N GLU A 342 7.87 1.28 22.67
CA GLU A 342 8.51 0.45 23.71
C GLU A 342 9.88 -0.09 23.29
N GLU A 343 10.25 0.08 22.01
CA GLU A 343 11.55 -0.34 21.49
C GLU A 343 12.72 0.40 22.18
N HIS A 344 13.70 -0.34 22.67
CA HIS A 344 14.87 0.26 23.32
C HIS A 344 15.87 0.83 22.31
N SER A 345 16.42 2.00 22.62
CA SER A 345 17.58 2.53 21.87
C SER A 345 18.79 1.60 22.00
N GLN A 346 19.62 1.48 20.95
CA GLN A 346 20.82 0.62 20.96
C GLN A 346 21.67 0.87 22.22
N GLY A 347 21.89 -0.19 23.02
CA GLY A 347 22.68 -0.14 24.26
C GLY A 347 21.89 -0.36 25.56
N GLY A 348 20.61 -0.75 25.49
CA GLY A 348 19.77 -0.96 26.68
C GLY A 348 19.36 0.34 27.35
N GLY A 349 19.23 1.42 26.57
CA GLY A 349 18.83 2.74 27.05
C GLY A 349 17.32 2.88 27.26
N GLU A 350 16.87 4.11 27.48
CA GLU A 350 15.45 4.48 27.57
C GLU A 350 14.66 4.00 26.34
N GLU A 351 13.41 3.62 26.57
CA GLU A 351 12.39 3.39 25.52
C GLU A 351 12.41 4.54 24.51
N PHE A 352 12.11 4.23 23.25
CA PHE A 352 12.03 5.23 22.19
C PHE A 352 11.08 6.36 22.59
N GLY A 353 9.92 6.00 23.14
CA GLY A 353 8.96 6.92 23.72
C GLY A 353 8.14 7.68 22.68
N ILE A 354 7.01 8.21 23.15
CA ILE A 354 6.05 8.91 22.30
C ILE A 354 6.61 10.23 21.76
N GLU A 355 7.48 10.90 22.51
CA GLU A 355 8.07 12.19 22.13
C GLU A 355 8.93 12.08 20.88
N ARG A 356 9.68 10.98 20.73
CA ARG A 356 10.50 10.76 19.53
C ARG A 356 9.66 10.39 18.32
N LEU A 357 8.61 9.58 18.51
CA LEU A 357 7.64 9.29 17.45
C LEU A 357 7.04 10.60 16.91
N VAL A 358 6.61 11.49 17.80
CA VAL A 358 6.10 12.81 17.44
C VAL A 358 7.14 13.62 16.68
N ALA A 359 8.39 13.68 17.15
CA ALA A 359 9.43 14.45 16.51
C ALA A 359 9.80 13.92 15.10
N GLU A 360 9.84 12.61 14.91
CA GLU A 360 10.09 12.00 13.59
C GLU A 360 8.89 12.14 12.65
N LEU A 361 7.67 12.01 13.16
CA LEU A 361 6.45 12.26 12.41
C LEU A 361 6.40 13.71 11.89
N GLU A 362 6.65 14.70 12.76
CA GLU A 362 6.66 16.11 12.36
C GLU A 362 7.78 16.46 11.36
N ARG A 363 8.89 15.71 11.35
CA ARG A 363 9.95 15.83 10.33
C ARG A 363 9.59 15.13 9.02
N ALA A 364 8.91 14.00 9.12
CA ALA A 364 8.45 13.24 7.97
C ALA A 364 7.32 13.97 7.23
N GLU A 365 6.54 14.76 7.95
CA GLU A 365 5.50 15.62 7.43
C GLU A 365 6.04 16.71 6.50
N ARG A 366 5.50 16.78 5.28
CA ARG A 366 5.70 17.91 4.37
C ARG A 366 4.36 18.28 3.76
N GLN A 367 4.24 19.56 3.41
CA GLN A 367 3.06 20.07 2.75
C GLN A 367 2.80 19.29 1.45
N ASP A 368 1.55 18.85 1.28
CA ASP A 368 1.04 18.10 0.12
C ASP A 368 1.64 16.69 -0.10
N ASP A 369 2.46 16.18 0.83
CA ASP A 369 2.92 14.78 0.76
C ASP A 369 1.72 13.84 0.99
N ALA A 370 1.62 12.82 0.15
CA ALA A 370 0.60 11.78 0.28
C ALA A 370 0.88 10.85 1.49
N VAL A 371 -0.18 10.34 2.13
CA VAL A 371 -0.10 9.57 3.38
C VAL A 371 0.90 8.40 3.34
N GLN A 372 0.98 7.69 2.23
CA GLN A 372 1.89 6.57 2.01
C GLN A 372 3.36 7.01 2.01
N VAL A 373 3.66 8.20 1.48
CA VAL A 373 5.03 8.74 1.48
C VAL A 373 5.45 9.09 2.91
N ILE A 374 4.52 9.62 3.70
CA ILE A 374 4.75 9.98 5.11
C ILE A 374 4.96 8.74 5.95
N VAL A 375 4.05 7.76 5.92
CA VAL A 375 4.15 6.51 6.69
C VAL A 375 5.43 5.77 6.36
N ARG A 376 5.76 5.63 5.07
CA ARG A 376 7.00 4.98 4.64
C ARG A 376 8.25 5.73 5.13
N ARG A 377 8.25 7.07 5.04
CA ARG A 377 9.37 7.90 5.51
C ARG A 377 9.53 7.79 7.02
N LEU A 378 8.42 7.82 7.77
CA LEU A 378 8.39 7.68 9.21
C LEU A 378 8.93 6.30 9.63
N SER A 379 8.39 5.21 9.11
CA SER A 379 8.88 3.85 9.42
C SER A 379 10.38 3.72 9.12
N HIS A 380 10.85 4.17 7.95
CA HIS A 380 12.26 4.06 7.59
C HIS A 380 13.16 4.94 8.48
N ALA A 381 12.69 6.12 8.89
CA ALA A 381 13.41 6.97 9.84
C ALA A 381 13.52 6.29 11.22
N LEU A 382 12.40 5.78 11.76
CA LEU A 382 12.37 5.05 13.03
C LEU A 382 13.29 3.83 13.00
N MET A 383 13.24 3.04 11.92
CA MET A 383 14.12 1.89 11.72
C MET A 383 15.60 2.29 11.67
N CYS A 384 15.93 3.40 11.02
CA CYS A 384 17.29 3.94 11.03
C CYS A 384 17.74 4.38 12.42
N GLU A 385 16.88 5.03 13.21
CA GLU A 385 17.20 5.43 14.58
C GLU A 385 17.43 4.24 15.52
N ARG A 386 16.73 3.13 15.28
CA ARG A 386 16.91 1.84 15.98
C ARG A 386 18.18 1.09 15.52
N GLY A 387 18.87 1.59 14.51
CA GLY A 387 20.07 0.98 13.93
C GLY A 387 19.79 -0.21 13.02
N GLY A 388 18.60 -0.25 12.41
CA GLY A 388 18.26 -1.16 11.31
C GLY A 388 17.59 -2.48 11.71
N ALA A 389 17.20 -2.64 12.98
CA ALA A 389 16.46 -3.80 13.46
C ALA A 389 15.39 -3.37 14.47
N THR A 390 14.40 -4.24 14.66
CA THR A 390 13.31 -4.10 15.62
C THR A 390 13.15 -5.44 16.34
N SER A 391 12.91 -5.41 17.65
CA SER A 391 12.81 -6.59 18.50
C SER A 391 11.37 -7.04 18.73
N ASP A 392 10.42 -6.17 18.39
CA ASP A 392 8.99 -6.43 18.41
C ASP A 392 8.33 -6.00 17.10
N ASP A 393 7.09 -6.43 16.90
CA ASP A 393 6.30 -6.00 15.75
C ASP A 393 5.91 -4.52 15.88
N ALA A 394 6.01 -3.79 14.78
CA ALA A 394 5.87 -2.36 14.75
C ALA A 394 5.05 -1.94 13.53
N THR A 395 3.82 -1.50 13.79
CA THR A 395 2.88 -1.11 12.75
C THR A 395 2.51 0.35 12.89
N LEU A 396 2.48 1.05 11.75
CA LEU A 396 1.95 2.40 11.62
C LEU A 396 0.79 2.37 10.63
N PHE A 397 -0.33 3.00 10.98
CA PHE A 397 -1.48 3.16 10.11
C PHE A 397 -1.99 4.60 10.16
N LEU A 398 -1.85 5.33 9.06
CA LEU A 398 -2.19 6.75 8.96
C LEU A 398 -3.48 6.92 8.16
N LEU A 399 -4.41 7.65 8.74
CA LEU A 399 -5.65 8.11 8.14
C LEU A 399 -5.55 9.60 7.84
N GLU A 400 -6.07 10.06 6.70
CA GLU A 400 -6.30 11.47 6.36
C GLU A 400 -7.74 11.67 5.89
N TRP A 401 -8.48 12.57 6.53
CA TRP A 401 -9.79 12.97 6.03
C TRP A 401 -9.66 14.15 5.06
N ARG A 402 -10.29 14.03 3.89
CA ARG A 402 -10.19 14.98 2.78
C ARG A 402 -11.61 15.39 2.42
N ASP A 403 -12.01 16.64 2.65
CA ASP A 403 -13.40 17.07 2.40
C ASP A 403 -13.61 17.43 0.92
N GLU A 404 -13.30 16.48 0.02
CA GLU A 404 -13.44 16.65 -1.42
C GLU A 404 -14.61 15.81 -1.97
N ASP A 405 -15.46 16.42 -2.78
CA ASP A 405 -16.59 15.76 -3.45
C ASP A 405 -16.09 14.76 -4.50
N ALA A 406 -16.58 13.52 -4.45
CA ALA A 406 -16.24 12.46 -5.39
C ALA A 406 -17.20 12.36 -6.61
N ASP A 407 -18.35 13.04 -6.60
CA ASP A 407 -19.39 12.91 -7.65
C ASP A 407 -18.88 13.28 -9.05
N HIS A 408 -17.86 14.16 -9.12
CA HIS A 408 -17.23 14.55 -10.37
C HIS A 408 -16.61 13.38 -11.14
N LEU A 409 -16.19 12.31 -10.45
CA LEU A 409 -15.57 11.13 -11.07
C LEU A 409 -16.57 10.28 -11.89
N THR A 410 -17.88 10.43 -11.64
CA THR A 410 -18.93 9.69 -12.37
C THR A 410 -19.37 10.38 -13.67
N LYS A 411 -18.94 11.62 -13.89
CA LYS A 411 -19.34 12.42 -15.06
C LYS A 411 -18.40 12.15 -16.23
N ILE A 412 -18.91 11.46 -17.26
CA ILE A 412 -18.17 11.24 -18.50
C ILE A 412 -18.34 12.47 -19.40
N ASP A 413 -17.27 13.25 -19.57
CA ASP A 413 -17.24 14.34 -20.55
C ASP A 413 -17.43 13.77 -21.96
N LYS A 414 -18.47 14.23 -22.67
CA LYS A 414 -18.65 13.87 -24.07
C LYS A 414 -17.57 14.58 -24.90
N PRO A 415 -16.88 13.88 -25.81
CA PRO A 415 -15.93 14.54 -26.70
C PRO A 415 -16.63 15.66 -27.47
N SER A 416 -16.02 16.84 -27.46
CA SER A 416 -16.49 17.97 -28.24
C SER A 416 -16.50 17.57 -29.72
N THR A 417 -17.68 17.64 -30.34
CA THR A 417 -17.85 17.37 -31.76
C THR A 417 -17.26 18.56 -32.51
N GLY A 418 -15.98 18.45 -32.86
CA GLY A 418 -15.24 19.40 -33.71
C GLY A 418 -15.14 18.91 -35.14
#